data_AF-A0A955HH88-F1
#
_entry.id   AF-A0A955HH88-F1
#
_cell.length_a   1.000
_cell.length_b   1.000
_cell.length_c   1.000
_cell.angle_alpha   90.00
_cell.angle_beta   90.00
_cell.angle_gamma   90.00
#
_symmetry.space_group_name_H-M   'P 1'
#
loop_
_entity.id
_entity.type
_entity.pdbx_description
1 polymer ?
#
loop_
_entity_poly.entity_id
_entity_poly.type
_entity_poly.pdbx_seq_one_letter_code
_entity_poly.pdbx_strand_id
1 'polypeptide(L)'
;MSKHRGREHTTLTETAATVVRELKKIPNIKMIAPGEIKTTSRRKSGTRHITCVHTNAGLDLIITGQSVQKVSVHTDDSIKVVMSIRMAKSLRDFAIKERERKPGI
;
A
#
# COMPACT_ATOMS: atom_id res chain seq x y z
N MET A 1 10.10 -35.64 12.79
CA MET A 1 9.76 -34.33 13.36
C MET A 1 8.80 -33.61 12.41
N SER A 2 7.52 -33.55 12.73
CA SER A 2 6.54 -32.73 11.99
C SER A 2 6.93 -31.26 12.13
N LYS A 3 7.48 -30.67 11.07
CA LYS A 3 7.60 -29.22 10.96
C LYS A 3 6.19 -28.66 10.92
N HIS A 4 5.72 -28.08 12.03
CA HIS A 4 4.60 -27.15 12.00
C HIS A 4 5.03 -26.02 11.07
N ARG A 5 4.65 -26.09 9.79
CA ARG A 5 4.68 -24.94 8.90
C ARG A 5 3.55 -24.03 9.35
N GLY A 6 3.76 -23.37 10.50
CA GLY A 6 3.06 -22.14 10.83
C GLY A 6 3.39 -21.19 9.70
N ARG A 7 2.52 -21.19 8.69
CA ARG A 7 2.56 -20.25 7.59
C ARG A 7 2.38 -18.91 8.27
N GLU A 8 3.45 -18.14 8.41
CA GLU A 8 3.35 -16.73 8.80
C GLU A 8 2.25 -16.16 7.90
N HIS A 9 1.09 -15.86 8.49
CA HIS A 9 0.09 -15.11 7.78
C HIS A 9 0.70 -13.72 7.66
N THR A 10 1.44 -13.48 6.59
CA THR A 10 1.82 -12.14 6.19
C THR A 10 0.50 -11.40 6.09
N THR A 11 0.25 -10.46 7.00
CA THR A 11 -0.95 -9.62 6.98
C THR A 11 -1.01 -8.74 5.74
N LEU A 12 0.00 -8.83 4.86
CA LEU A 12 0.15 -8.14 3.60
C LEU A 12 0.01 -9.11 2.43
N THR A 13 -0.78 -8.71 1.44
CA THR A 13 -0.77 -9.33 0.11
C THR A 13 0.61 -9.19 -0.53
N GLU A 14 1.00 -10.08 -1.45
CA GLU A 14 2.30 -9.97 -2.15
C GLU A 14 2.51 -8.59 -2.81
N THR A 15 1.42 -8.08 -3.39
CA THR A 15 1.35 -6.75 -3.99
C THR A 15 1.61 -5.67 -2.94
N ALA A 16 0.94 -5.72 -1.78
CA ALA A 16 1.14 -4.75 -0.71
C ALA A 16 2.50 -4.88 -0.03
N ALA A 17 3.05 -6.09 0.09
CA ALA A 17 4.38 -6.33 0.65
C ALA A 17 5.47 -5.67 -0.20
N THR A 18 5.29 -5.63 -1.53
CA THR A 18 6.21 -4.92 -2.43
C THR A 18 6.18 -3.41 -2.18
N VAL A 19 4.99 -2.82 -2.05
CA VAL A 19 4.82 -1.39 -1.76
C VAL A 19 5.38 -1.05 -0.37
N VAL A 20 5.04 -1.83 0.66
CA VAL A 20 5.52 -1.62 2.05
C VAL A 20 7.05 -1.69 2.13
N ARG A 21 7.68 -2.56 1.33
CA ARG A 21 9.15 -2.66 1.27
C ARG A 21 9.79 -1.38 0.74
N GLU A 22 9.17 -0.72 -0.23
CA GLU A 22 9.66 0.58 -0.72
C GLU A 22 9.40 1.69 0.29
N LEU A 23 8.24 1.70 0.94
CA LEU A 23 7.93 2.67 1.99
C LEU A 23 8.96 2.63 3.13
N LYS A 24 9.37 1.44 3.56
CA LYS A 24 10.39 1.27 4.62
C LYS A 24 11.76 1.90 4.30
N LYS A 25 12.05 2.22 3.03
CA LYS A 25 13.29 2.89 2.62
C LYS A 25 13.19 4.41 2.71
N ILE A 26 11.98 4.96 2.82
CA ILE A 26 11.76 6.40 2.86
C ILE A 26 11.99 6.88 4.29
N PRO A 27 12.86 7.89 4.51
CA PRO A 27 13.07 8.46 5.84
C PRO A 27 11.81 9.20 6.31
N ASN A 28 11.65 9.37 7.62
CA ASN A 28 10.57 10.15 8.25
C ASN A 28 9.15 9.58 8.07
N ILE A 29 9.02 8.27 7.84
CA ILE A 29 7.74 7.57 8.05
C ILE A 29 7.67 7.14 9.51
N LYS A 30 6.69 7.68 10.24
CA LYS A 30 6.49 7.38 11.67
C LYS A 30 5.93 5.98 11.86
N MET A 31 4.97 5.57 11.02
CA MET A 31 4.29 4.29 11.15
C MET A 31 3.69 3.85 9.81
N ILE A 32 3.74 2.54 9.56
CA ILE A 32 3.02 1.89 8.46
C ILE A 32 2.08 0.87 9.08
N ALA A 33 0.77 1.06 8.90
CA ALA A 33 -0.27 0.20 9.44
C ALA A 33 -1.00 -0.53 8.30
N PRO A 34 -0.73 -1.84 8.10
CA PRO A 34 -1.50 -2.68 7.20
C PRO A 34 -2.94 -2.82 7.70
N GLY A 35 -3.89 -2.53 6.83
CA GLY A 35 -5.32 -2.77 7.07
C GLY A 35 -5.78 -4.11 6.50
N GLU A 36 -7.10 -4.32 6.59
CA GLU A 36 -7.76 -5.54 6.13
C GLU A 36 -7.51 -5.82 4.64
N ILE A 37 -7.39 -7.12 4.33
CA ILE A 37 -7.36 -7.62 2.97
C ILE A 37 -8.79 -7.95 2.55
N LYS A 38 -9.26 -7.27 1.51
CA LYS A 38 -10.54 -7.58 0.86
C LYS A 38 -10.28 -8.39 -0.40
N THR A 39 -10.69 -9.65 -0.39
CA THR A 39 -10.71 -10.48 -1.58
C THR A 39 -11.85 -9.99 -2.49
N THR A 40 -11.55 -9.70 -3.76
CA THR A 40 -12.57 -9.29 -4.72
C THR A 40 -12.95 -10.47 -5.61
N SER A 41 -14.25 -10.71 -5.80
CA SER A 41 -14.76 -11.78 -6.67
C SER A 41 -14.52 -11.48 -8.15
N ARG A 42 -14.41 -10.19 -8.52
CA ARG A 42 -14.06 -9.75 -9.88
C ARG A 42 -12.54 -9.74 -10.04
N ARG A 43 -12.00 -10.88 -10.49
CA ARG A 43 -10.60 -11.02 -10.92
C ARG A 43 -10.34 -10.13 -12.15
N LYS A 44 -10.08 -8.84 -11.96
CA LYS A 44 -9.43 -8.03 -13.01
C LYS A 44 -7.98 -8.48 -13.08
N SER A 45 -7.76 -9.52 -13.89
CA SER A 45 -6.43 -10.05 -14.19
C SER A 45 -5.58 -8.94 -14.83
N GLY A 46 -4.36 -8.76 -14.35
CA GLY A 46 -3.32 -7.99 -15.05
C GLY A 46 -2.81 -6.74 -14.33
N THR A 47 -3.67 -5.76 -14.04
CA THR A 47 -3.21 -4.43 -13.62
C THR A 47 -3.19 -4.23 -12.11
N ARG A 48 -2.01 -3.90 -11.58
CA ARG A 48 -1.81 -3.47 -10.19
C ARG A 48 -2.01 -1.96 -10.09
N HIS A 49 -2.71 -1.50 -9.07
CA HIS A 49 -2.98 -0.09 -8.85
C HIS A 49 -2.57 0.32 -7.43
N ILE A 50 -2.04 1.53 -7.31
CA ILE A 50 -1.81 2.20 -6.03
C ILE A 50 -2.63 3.48 -6.06
N THR A 51 -3.63 3.59 -5.20
CA THR A 51 -4.34 4.86 -4.99
C THR A 51 -3.83 5.49 -3.71
N CYS A 52 -3.15 6.62 -3.84
CA CYS A 52 -2.66 7.44 -2.75
C CYS A 52 -3.77 8.41 -2.32
N VAL A 53 -4.22 8.31 -1.07
CA VAL A 53 -5.26 9.17 -0.50
C VAL A 53 -4.64 10.02 0.59
N HIS A 54 -4.51 11.33 0.35
CA HIS A 54 -3.96 12.24 1.35
C HIS A 54 -4.93 12.40 2.53
N THR A 55 -4.39 12.34 3.74
CA THR A 55 -5.13 12.53 4.99
C THR A 55 -4.36 13.48 5.91
N ASN A 56 -5.02 14.06 6.92
CA ASN A 56 -4.37 14.97 7.85
C ASN A 56 -3.20 14.33 8.63
N ALA A 57 -3.22 13.01 8.81
CA ALA A 57 -2.19 12.26 9.53
C ALA A 57 -1.09 11.70 8.60
N GLY A 58 -1.20 11.91 7.29
CA GLY A 58 -0.25 11.41 6.29
C GLY A 58 -0.94 10.94 5.01
N LEU A 59 -0.93 9.62 4.78
CA LEU A 59 -1.38 9.03 3.53
C LEU A 59 -2.02 7.65 3.74
N ASP A 60 -3.16 7.41 3.10
CA ASP A 60 -3.77 6.10 2.97
C ASP A 60 -3.50 5.53 1.57
N LEU A 61 -2.86 4.37 1.49
CA LEU A 61 -2.64 3.65 0.23
C LEU A 61 -3.69 2.57 0.05
N ILE A 62 -4.44 2.62 -1.05
CA ILE A 62 -5.31 1.54 -1.50
C ILE A 62 -4.58 0.78 -2.59
N ILE A 63 -4.10 -0.41 -2.25
CA ILE A 63 -3.30 -1.26 -3.12
C ILE A 63 -4.21 -2.34 -3.69
N THR A 64 -4.36 -2.33 -5.02
CA THR A 64 -5.24 -3.27 -5.72
C THR A 64 -4.42 -4.15 -6.66
N GLY A 65 -4.62 -5.45 -6.57
CA GLY A 65 -4.16 -6.46 -7.52
C GLY A 65 -5.19 -7.58 -7.60
N GLN A 66 -4.80 -8.81 -7.26
CA GLN A 66 -5.74 -9.93 -7.08
C GLN A 66 -6.70 -9.71 -5.90
N SER A 67 -6.25 -9.00 -4.89
CA SER A 67 -7.03 -8.54 -3.74
C SER A 67 -6.77 -7.05 -3.52
N VAL A 68 -7.62 -6.43 -2.71
CA VAL A 68 -7.47 -5.04 -2.29
C VAL A 68 -6.98 -5.01 -0.87
N GLN A 69 -5.96 -4.20 -0.60
CA GLN A 69 -5.49 -3.97 0.75
C GLN A 69 -5.28 -2.48 0.98
N LYS A 70 -5.79 -1.98 2.10
CA LYS A 70 -5.50 -0.63 2.56
C LYS A 70 -4.24 -0.65 3.44
N VAL A 71 -3.35 0.31 3.27
CA VAL A 71 -2.17 0.52 4.11
C VAL A 71 -2.11 1.99 4.50
N SER A 72 -2.21 2.29 5.79
CA SER A 72 -2.10 3.64 6.32
C SER A 72 -0.65 3.98 6.63
N VAL A 73 -0.19 5.13 6.17
CA VAL A 73 1.17 5.63 6.32
C VAL A 73 1.12 6.95 7.06
N HIS A 74 1.65 6.96 8.29
CA HIS A 74 1.75 8.17 9.10
C HIS A 74 3.08 8.86 8.81
N THR A 75 3.01 10.08 8.29
CA THR A 75 4.15 10.90 7.92
C THR A 75 3.74 12.36 7.91
N ASP A 76 4.68 13.25 8.18
CA ASP A 76 4.45 14.70 8.08
C ASP A 76 4.57 15.17 6.61
N ASP A 77 5.27 14.41 5.76
CA ASP A 77 5.60 14.77 4.37
C ASP A 77 4.94 13.81 3.35
N SER A 78 3.60 13.80 3.29
CA SER A 78 2.86 12.88 2.41
C SER A 78 3.19 13.04 0.92
N ILE A 79 3.49 14.26 0.47
CA ILE A 79 3.87 14.56 -0.92
C ILE A 79 5.18 13.88 -1.29
N LYS A 80 6.21 13.94 -0.42
CA LYS A 80 7.51 13.30 -0.67
C LYS A 80 7.38 11.79 -0.75
N VAL A 81 6.50 11.19 0.06
CA VAL A 81 6.22 9.75 0.01
C VAL A 81 5.64 9.38 -1.36
N VAL A 82 4.65 10.12 -1.85
CA VAL A 82 4.04 9.85 -3.17
C VAL A 82 5.05 10.02 -4.30
N MET A 83 5.88 11.06 -4.26
CA MET A 83 6.97 11.24 -5.23
C MET A 83 7.95 10.06 -5.22
N SER A 84 8.32 9.59 -4.03
CA SER A 84 9.23 8.43 -3.88
C SER A 84 8.61 7.15 -4.45
N ILE A 85 7.30 6.92 -4.24
CA ILE A 85 6.56 5.81 -4.85
C ILE A 85 6.59 5.89 -6.37
N ARG A 86 6.39 7.09 -6.95
CA ARG A 86 6.41 7.30 -8.41
C ARG A 86 7.79 7.05 -9.03
N MET A 87 8.86 7.36 -8.30
CA MET A 87 10.24 7.17 -8.78
C MET A 87 10.76 5.74 -8.57
N ALA A 88 10.11 4.95 -7.72
CA ALA A 88 10.55 3.60 -7.39
C ALA A 88 10.47 2.65 -8.60
N LYS A 89 11.63 2.13 -9.04
CA LYS A 89 11.72 1.21 -10.18
C LYS A 89 10.91 -0.08 -9.98
N SER A 90 10.83 -0.57 -8.75
CA SER A 90 10.07 -1.77 -8.37
C SER A 90 8.55 -1.59 -8.44
N LEU A 91 8.07 -0.35 -8.54
CA LEU A 91 6.64 -0.02 -8.63
C LEU A 91 6.22 0.46 -10.02
N ARG A 92 7.06 0.32 -11.05
CA ARG A 92 6.77 0.75 -12.43
C ARG A 92 5.54 0.07 -13.04
N ASP A 93 5.28 -1.17 -12.67
CA ASP A 93 4.14 -1.95 -13.17
C ASP A 93 2.81 -1.56 -12.49
N PHE A 94 2.84 -0.60 -11.58
CA PHE A 94 1.66 -0.11 -10.89
C PHE A 94 1.14 1.18 -11.54
N ALA A 95 -0.15 1.19 -11.85
CA ALA A 95 -0.82 2.43 -12.21
C ALA A 95 -1.15 3.23 -10.93
N ILE A 96 -0.44 4.34 -10.74
CA ILE A 96 -0.54 5.21 -9.56
C ILE A 96 -1.60 6.30 -9.78
N LYS A 97 -2.51 6.46 -8.83
CA LYS A 97 -3.52 7.53 -8.80
C LYS A 97 -3.43 8.27 -7.47
N GLU A 98 -3.70 9.57 -7.50
CA GLU A 98 -3.78 10.40 -6.30
C GLU A 98 -5.23 10.85 -6.09
N ARG A 99 -5.62 10.93 -4.83
CA ARG A 99 -6.92 11.43 -4.39
C ARG A 99 -6.72 12.23 -3.11
N GLU A 100 -7.51 13.27 -2.95
CA GLU A 100 -7.63 13.98 -1.68
C GLU A 100 -8.96 13.61 -1.04
N ARG A 101 -8.94 13.24 0.23
CA ARG A 101 -10.18 13.07 0.99
C ARG A 101 -10.43 14.36 1.77
N LYS A 102 -11.35 15.19 1.28
CA LYS A 102 -11.86 16.34 2.03
C LYS A 102 -12.92 15.82 3.02
N PRO A 103 -12.68 15.85 4.35
CA PRO A 103 -13.72 15.47 5.29
C PRO A 103 -14.81 16.56 5.28
N GLY A 104 -16.05 16.19 4.92
CA GLY A 104 -17.22 17.07 5.05
C GLY A 104 -17.79 17.67 3.76
N ILE A 105 -17.39 17.20 2.57
CA ILE A 105 -18.05 17.49 1.28
C ILE A 105 -18.31 16.18 0.54
#